data_AF-A0A937G639-F1
#
_entry.id   AF-A0A937G639-F1
#
_cell.length_a   1.000
_cell.length_b   1.000
_cell.length_c   1.000
_cell.angle_alpha   90.00
_cell.angle_beta   90.00
_cell.angle_gamma   90.00
#
_symmetry.space_group_name_H-M   'P 1'
#
loop_
_entity.id
_entity.type
_entity.pdbx_description
1 polymer ?
#
loop_
_entity_poly.entity_id
_entity_poly.type
_entity_poly.pdbx_seq_one_letter_code
_entity_poly.pdbx_strand_id
1 'polypeptide(L)'
;MKQVFLTFCLLCGWASAAQTRLPDGTWEDRGLAFLLLDESVRNDGALSLCIAKEDQCIQNLTVGFTVRVFDRAGKEIWNSVWTGRTMDIQFSKPLPQAARLEIEASGNFVVNRTTANRISTREPLSLSVSLNETTKP
;
A
#
# COMPACT_ATOMS: atom_id res chain seq x y z
N MET A 1 28.75 -44.67 -24.32
CA MET A 1 28.94 -43.23 -24.60
C MET A 1 27.68 -42.69 -25.25
N LYS A 2 27.16 -41.55 -24.74
CA LYS A 2 26.08 -40.70 -25.29
C LYS A 2 24.70 -41.39 -25.28
N GLN A 3 23.63 -40.85 -24.71
CA GLN A 3 23.19 -39.46 -24.74
C GLN A 3 22.46 -39.08 -23.43
N VAL A 4 23.07 -38.15 -22.69
CA VAL A 4 22.33 -37.15 -21.92
C VAL A 4 21.80 -36.16 -22.93
N PHE A 5 20.51 -35.86 -22.94
CA PHE A 5 19.89 -34.55 -23.23
C PHE A 5 18.41 -34.76 -23.55
N LEU A 6 17.53 -34.27 -22.69
CA LEU A 6 16.42 -33.35 -23.03
C LEU A 6 15.49 -33.23 -21.82
N THR A 7 15.99 -32.56 -20.78
CA THR A 7 15.15 -31.97 -19.73
C THR A 7 15.23 -30.46 -19.95
N PHE A 8 14.42 -29.91 -20.85
CA PHE A 8 14.31 -28.46 -20.99
C PHE A 8 12.95 -28.07 -21.55
N CYS A 9 12.43 -26.98 -21.00
CA CYS A 9 11.19 -26.28 -21.35
C CYS A 9 9.87 -26.91 -20.90
N LEU A 10 9.38 -26.48 -19.73
CA LEU A 10 8.09 -25.79 -19.62
C LEU A 10 7.87 -25.29 -18.17
N LEU A 11 8.76 -24.40 -17.72
CA LEU A 11 8.46 -23.44 -16.66
C LEU A 11 8.21 -22.10 -17.37
N CYS A 12 7.08 -21.98 -18.06
CA CYS A 12 6.60 -20.67 -18.49
C CYS A 12 6.14 -19.93 -17.23
N GLY A 13 6.92 -18.89 -16.90
CA GLY A 13 6.84 -18.17 -15.65
C GLY A 13 5.44 -17.64 -15.36
N TRP A 14 5.11 -17.67 -14.08
CA TRP A 14 4.12 -16.76 -13.55
C TRP A 14 4.69 -15.36 -13.78
N ALA A 15 4.10 -14.64 -14.74
CA ALA A 15 4.42 -13.24 -14.91
C ALA A 15 3.95 -12.52 -13.65
N SER A 16 4.88 -12.28 -12.71
CA SER A 16 4.72 -11.26 -11.67
C SER A 16 4.16 -10.03 -12.37
N ALA A 17 3.10 -9.45 -11.80
CA ALA A 17 2.24 -8.48 -12.44
C ALA A 17 2.93 -7.12 -12.65
N ALA A 18 4.09 -7.05 -13.30
CA ALA A 18 4.91 -5.86 -13.55
C ALA A 18 4.10 -4.71 -14.14
N GLN A 19 4.50 -3.47 -13.84
CA GLN A 19 3.93 -2.26 -14.45
C GLN A 19 3.85 -2.45 -15.96
N THR A 20 2.64 -2.49 -16.50
CA THR A 20 2.37 -2.80 -17.89
C THR A 20 2.06 -1.50 -18.61
N ARG A 21 2.81 -1.24 -19.69
CA ARG A 21 2.49 -0.14 -20.60
C ARG A 21 1.45 -0.63 -21.60
N LEU A 22 0.28 0.01 -21.61
CA LEU A 22 -0.82 -0.32 -22.51
C LEU A 22 -0.59 0.26 -23.91
N PRO A 23 -1.29 -0.26 -24.95
CA PRO A 23 -1.16 0.21 -26.33
C PRO A 23 -1.48 1.70 -26.53
N ASP A 24 -2.30 2.28 -25.66
CA ASP A 24 -2.63 3.71 -25.63
C ASP A 24 -1.54 4.58 -24.97
N GLY A 25 -0.44 3.96 -24.52
CA GLY A 25 0.69 4.61 -23.88
C GLY A 25 0.55 4.81 -22.37
N THR A 26 -0.58 4.45 -21.77
CA THR A 26 -0.81 4.54 -20.32
C THR A 26 -0.10 3.43 -19.55
N TRP A 27 0.18 3.65 -18.26
CA TRP A 27 0.78 2.65 -17.38
C TRP A 27 -0.29 2.06 -16.45
N GLU A 28 -0.22 0.76 -16.22
CA GLU A 28 -1.13 0.04 -15.32
C GLU A 28 -0.36 -0.93 -14.42
N ASP A 29 -0.74 -1.00 -13.15
CA ASP A 29 -0.26 -2.02 -12.21
C ASP A 29 -1.37 -2.33 -11.19
N ARG A 30 -1.92 -3.55 -11.29
CA ARG A 30 -3.02 -4.01 -10.41
C ARG A 30 -2.53 -4.78 -9.19
N GLY A 31 -1.22 -5.05 -9.10
CA GLY A 31 -0.62 -5.74 -7.98
C GLY A 31 -0.17 -4.80 -6.86
N LEU A 32 -0.41 -3.50 -7.01
CA LEU A 32 -0.06 -2.50 -6.00
C LEU A 32 -1.07 -2.50 -4.86
N ALA A 33 -0.57 -2.35 -3.64
CA ALA A 33 -1.38 -2.20 -2.44
C ALA A 33 -0.70 -1.24 -1.45
N PHE A 34 -1.44 -0.76 -0.46
CA PHE A 34 -0.81 -0.20 0.73
C PHE A 34 -0.25 -1.33 1.60
N LEU A 35 0.95 -1.13 2.13
CA LEU A 35 1.55 -1.96 3.15
C LEU A 35 1.79 -1.13 4.40
N LEU A 36 1.42 -1.68 5.55
CA LEU A 36 1.70 -1.11 6.87
C LEU A 36 3.12 -1.47 7.29
N LEU A 37 3.95 -0.46 7.57
CA LEU A 37 5.33 -0.64 8.01
C LEU A 37 5.47 -0.56 9.52
N ASP A 38 4.81 0.43 10.10
CA ASP A 38 4.81 0.66 11.54
C ASP A 38 3.47 1.23 11.97
N GLU A 39 3.02 0.84 13.16
CA GLU A 39 1.77 1.28 13.77
C GLU A 39 1.99 1.49 15.27
N SER A 40 1.89 2.74 15.70
CA SER A 40 1.85 3.13 17.11
C SER A 40 0.83 4.25 17.30
N VAL A 41 -0.36 4.12 16.70
CA VAL A 41 -1.39 5.16 16.73
C VAL A 41 -1.91 5.39 18.15
N ARG A 42 -1.99 4.33 18.96
CA ARG A 42 -2.47 4.38 20.35
C ARG A 42 -1.49 5.03 21.33
N ASN A 43 -0.19 4.81 21.14
CA ASN A 43 0.82 5.20 22.12
C ASN A 43 1.56 6.48 21.68
N ASP A 44 2.07 6.50 20.45
CA ASP A 44 2.91 7.59 19.93
C ASP A 44 2.17 8.46 18.91
N GLY A 45 0.99 8.02 18.47
CA GLY A 45 0.28 8.67 17.38
C GLY A 45 1.07 8.60 16.07
N ALA A 46 1.70 7.45 15.79
CA ALA A 46 2.52 7.25 14.59
C ALA A 46 1.92 6.14 13.70
N LEU A 47 2.00 6.33 12.40
CA LEU A 47 1.61 5.36 11.38
C LEU A 47 2.53 5.50 10.17
N SER A 48 3.16 4.41 9.72
CA SER A 48 4.01 4.41 8.53
C SER A 48 3.47 3.41 7.51
N LEU A 49 3.36 3.88 6.26
CA LEU A 49 2.84 3.12 5.15
C LEU A 49 3.84 3.11 3.99
N CYS A 50 3.68 2.20 3.05
CA CYS A 50 4.25 2.33 1.71
C CYS A 50 3.29 1.79 0.65
N ILE A 51 3.54 2.12 -0.61
CA ILE A 51 2.94 1.40 -1.73
C ILE A 51 3.86 0.22 -2.04
N ALA A 52 3.31 -0.98 -1.97
CA ALA A 52 4.05 -2.22 -2.11
C ALA A 52 3.50 -3.09 -3.23
N LYS A 53 4.30 -4.08 -3.60
CA LYS A 53 3.95 -5.16 -4.49
C LYS A 53 4.59 -6.43 -3.96
N GLU A 54 3.81 -7.50 -3.78
CA GLU A 54 4.31 -8.76 -3.22
C GLU A 54 5.13 -8.50 -1.93
N ASP A 55 4.60 -7.66 -1.03
CA ASP A 55 5.21 -7.22 0.24
C ASP A 55 6.50 -6.37 0.15
N GLN A 56 6.94 -6.02 -1.06
CA GLN A 56 8.10 -5.14 -1.26
C GLN A 56 7.69 -3.69 -1.47
N CYS A 57 8.16 -2.79 -0.60
CA CYS A 57 7.92 -1.35 -0.76
C CYS A 57 8.60 -0.78 -2.02
N ILE A 58 7.83 0.00 -2.77
CA ILE A 58 8.31 0.72 -3.94
C ILE A 58 8.41 2.21 -3.60
N GLN A 59 9.61 2.64 -3.21
CA GLN A 59 9.87 3.94 -2.59
C GLN A 59 9.55 5.16 -3.48
N ASN A 60 9.55 4.99 -4.80
CA ASN A 60 9.28 6.09 -5.73
C ASN A 60 7.80 6.19 -6.14
N LEU A 61 6.89 5.40 -5.57
CA LEU A 61 5.46 5.54 -5.79
C LEU A 61 4.82 6.39 -4.69
N THR A 62 3.86 7.22 -5.06
CA THR A 62 3.08 8.04 -4.14
C THR A 62 1.64 8.19 -4.60
N VAL A 63 0.74 8.42 -3.67
CA VAL A 63 -0.65 8.80 -3.93
C VAL A 63 -1.16 9.62 -2.75
N GLY A 64 -2.08 10.55 -2.99
CA GLY A 64 -2.85 11.12 -1.87
C GLY A 64 -3.74 10.05 -1.24
N PHE A 65 -4.00 10.14 0.06
CA PHE A 65 -4.83 9.15 0.75
C PHE A 65 -5.56 9.79 1.93
N THR A 66 -6.67 9.19 2.33
CA THR A 66 -7.39 9.53 3.55
C THR A 66 -7.12 8.46 4.59
N VAL A 67 -6.88 8.87 5.83
CA VAL A 67 -6.79 7.98 6.99
C VAL A 67 -7.98 8.26 7.89
N ARG A 68 -8.70 7.21 8.26
CA ARG A 68 -9.84 7.25 9.18
C ARG A 68 -9.57 6.29 10.32
N VAL A 69 -9.82 6.74 11.54
CA VAL A 69 -9.62 5.96 12.76
C VAL A 69 -10.96 5.77 13.45
N PHE A 70 -11.24 4.55 13.85
CA PHE A 70 -12.47 4.16 14.52
C PHE A 70 -12.18 3.57 15.88
N ASP A 71 -13.09 3.79 16.83
CA ASP A 71 -13.09 3.10 18.13
C ASP A 71 -13.75 1.71 18.04
N ARG A 72 -13.82 1.00 19.17
CA ARG A 72 -14.41 -0.35 19.25
C ARG A 72 -15.92 -0.36 18.98
N ALA A 73 -16.61 0.76 19.19
CA ALA A 73 -18.03 0.89 18.88
C ALA A 73 -18.26 1.13 17.38
N GLY A 74 -17.19 1.23 16.57
CA GLY A 74 -17.26 1.53 15.15
C GLY A 74 -17.48 3.03 14.87
N LYS A 75 -17.37 3.89 15.89
CA LYS A 75 -17.48 5.34 15.70
C LYS A 75 -16.16 5.89 15.18
N GLU A 76 -16.23 6.71 14.14
CA GLU A 76 -15.07 7.47 13.67
C GLU A 76 -14.67 8.50 14.73
N ILE A 77 -13.42 8.43 15.19
CA ILE A 77 -12.85 9.31 16.21
C ILE A 77 -11.86 10.31 15.64
N TRP A 78 -11.37 10.06 14.43
CA TRP A 78 -10.41 10.92 13.74
C TRP A 78 -10.40 10.63 12.24
N ASN A 79 -10.19 11.66 11.42
CA ASN A 79 -9.88 11.53 10.00
C ASN A 79 -8.91 12.63 9.55
N SER A 80 -8.17 12.37 8.47
CA SER A 80 -7.39 13.39 7.78
C SER A 80 -7.02 12.97 6.35
N VAL A 81 -6.83 13.96 5.48
CA VAL A 81 -6.39 13.78 4.09
C VAL A 81 -4.92 14.13 3.96
N TRP A 82 -4.16 13.24 3.32
CA TRP A 82 -2.72 13.33 3.13
C TRP A 82 -2.38 13.41 1.65
N THR A 83 -1.38 14.22 1.33
CA THR A 83 -0.97 14.46 -0.07
C THR A 83 -0.11 13.34 -0.65
N GLY A 84 0.37 12.39 0.17
CA GLY A 84 1.32 11.34 -0.24
C GLY A 84 2.78 11.79 -0.32
N ARG A 85 3.09 13.08 -0.08
CA ARG A 85 4.49 13.57 -0.06
C ARG A 85 5.37 12.81 0.93
N THR A 86 4.77 12.44 2.05
CA THR A 86 5.28 11.47 3.03
C THR A 86 4.22 10.40 3.21
N MET A 87 4.67 9.16 3.42
CA MET A 87 3.82 8.04 3.83
C MET A 87 3.93 7.75 5.33
N ASP A 88 4.74 8.54 6.04
CA ASP A 88 4.82 8.59 7.50
C ASP A 88 3.89 9.66 8.03
N ILE A 89 3.04 9.28 8.98
CA ILE A 89 1.95 10.08 9.53
C ILE A 89 2.18 10.23 11.02
N GLN A 90 2.24 11.49 11.45
CA GLN A 90 2.25 11.86 12.86
C GLN A 90 0.92 12.54 13.20
N PHE A 91 0.19 11.93 14.11
CA PHE A 91 -1.04 12.47 14.66
C PHE A 91 -0.70 13.59 15.65
N SER A 92 -1.61 14.57 15.78
CA SER A 92 -1.41 15.67 16.73
C SER A 92 -1.36 15.21 18.19
N LYS A 93 -2.03 14.09 18.49
CA LYS A 93 -2.02 13.39 19.78
C LYS A 93 -2.20 11.89 19.54
N PRO A 94 -1.67 11.02 20.42
CA PRO A 94 -2.00 9.60 20.42
C PRO A 94 -3.52 9.38 20.54
N LEU A 95 -4.01 8.26 20.00
CA LEU A 95 -5.43 7.88 20.02
C LEU A 95 -5.61 6.55 20.77
N PRO A 96 -5.53 6.51 22.12
CA PRO A 96 -5.58 5.26 22.90
C PRO A 96 -6.83 4.41 22.66
N GLN A 97 -7.93 5.04 22.29
CA GLN A 97 -9.22 4.40 22.00
C GLN A 97 -9.34 3.86 20.56
N ALA A 98 -8.33 4.03 19.72
CA ALA A 98 -8.31 3.50 18.36
C ALA A 98 -8.39 1.97 18.37
N ALA A 99 -9.28 1.42 17.56
CA ALA A 99 -9.49 -0.01 17.39
C ALA A 99 -9.36 -0.45 15.94
N ARG A 100 -9.55 0.46 14.99
CA ARG A 100 -9.48 0.15 13.56
C ARG A 100 -9.04 1.37 12.75
N LEU A 101 -8.23 1.11 11.73
CA LEU A 101 -7.80 2.08 10.73
C LEU A 101 -8.40 1.72 9.39
N GLU A 102 -8.86 2.71 8.64
CA GLU A 102 -9.12 2.61 7.20
C GLU A 102 -8.23 3.63 6.48
N ILE A 103 -7.51 3.17 5.48
CA ILE A 103 -6.69 3.99 4.59
C ILE A 103 -7.20 3.77 3.18
N GLU A 104 -7.49 4.86 2.47
CA GLU A 104 -7.99 4.81 1.09
C GLU A 104 -7.28 5.85 0.23
N ALA A 105 -6.79 5.44 -0.94
CA ALA A 105 -6.18 6.33 -1.90
C ALA A 105 -7.21 7.32 -2.45
N SER A 106 -6.81 8.58 -2.67
CA SER A 106 -7.69 9.61 -3.22
C SER A 106 -8.07 9.39 -4.70
N GLY A 107 -7.50 8.38 -5.34
CA GLY A 107 -7.80 8.03 -6.73
C GLY A 107 -7.32 6.62 -7.10
N ASN A 108 -7.75 6.15 -8.27
CA ASN A 108 -7.43 4.84 -8.82
C ASN A 108 -6.09 4.78 -9.57
N PHE A 109 -5.09 5.47 -9.04
CA PHE A 109 -3.77 5.53 -9.62
C PHE A 109 -2.73 5.86 -8.55
N VAL A 110 -1.47 5.56 -8.86
CA VAL A 110 -0.30 6.07 -8.15
C VAL A 110 0.55 6.91 -9.11
N VAL A 111 1.44 7.72 -8.56
CA VAL A 111 2.38 8.53 -9.33
C VAL A 111 3.79 8.03 -9.04
N ASN A 112 4.54 7.76 -10.11
CA ASN A 112 5.97 7.53 -10.00
C ASN A 112 6.69 8.88 -9.90
N ARG A 113 7.28 9.17 -8.74
CA ARG A 113 7.96 10.43 -8.43
C ARG A 113 9.18 10.69 -9.31
N THR A 114 9.83 9.64 -9.82
CA THR A 114 11.03 9.75 -10.65
C THR A 114 10.68 10.14 -12.08
N THR A 115 9.57 9.64 -12.62
CA THR A 115 9.18 9.83 -14.03
C THR A 115 7.99 10.76 -14.22
N ALA A 116 7.31 11.15 -13.14
CA ALA A 116 6.02 11.83 -13.12
C ALA A 116 4.87 11.06 -13.83
N ASN A 117 5.09 9.79 -14.19
CA ASN A 117 4.08 8.97 -14.83
C ASN A 117 2.99 8.59 -13.82
N ARG A 118 1.74 8.71 -14.25
CA ARG A 118 0.59 8.13 -13.57
C ARG A 118 0.46 6.65 -13.95
N ILE A 119 0.33 5.78 -12.95
CA ILE A 119 0.14 4.34 -13.10
C ILE A 119 -1.25 4.02 -12.56
N SER A 120 -2.14 3.57 -13.43
CA SER A 120 -3.49 3.16 -13.08
C SER A 120 -3.47 1.90 -12.20
N THR A 121 -4.23 1.92 -11.11
CA THR A 121 -4.51 0.76 -10.27
C THR A 121 -5.92 0.20 -10.52
N ARG A 122 -6.66 0.79 -11.48
CA ARG A 122 -8.09 0.56 -11.80
C ARG A 122 -9.05 0.98 -10.69
N GLU A 123 -8.77 0.61 -9.47
CA GLU A 123 -9.51 0.95 -8.26
C GLU A 123 -8.58 1.65 -7.26
N PRO A 124 -9.12 2.51 -6.38
CA PRO A 124 -8.33 3.09 -5.30
C PRO A 124 -7.71 2.01 -4.41
N LEU A 125 -6.45 2.20 -4.06
CA LEU A 125 -5.82 1.34 -3.05
C LEU A 125 -6.55 1.52 -1.72
N SER A 126 -6.79 0.42 -1.02
CA SER A 126 -7.42 0.44 0.31
C SER A 126 -6.74 -0.52 1.26
N LEU A 127 -6.71 -0.15 2.54
CA LEU A 127 -6.17 -0.96 3.63
C LEU A 127 -7.04 -0.77 4.87
N SER A 128 -7.48 -1.88 5.45
CA SER A 128 -8.20 -1.91 6.72
C SER A 128 -7.38 -2.68 7.75
N VAL A 129 -7.11 -2.07 8.89
CA VAL A 129 -6.26 -2.65 9.95
C VAL A 129 -7.04 -2.67 11.26
N SER A 130 -7.23 -3.85 11.84
CA SER A 130 -7.75 -3.97 13.22
C SER A 130 -6.61 -3.90 14.22
N LEU A 131 -6.70 -2.97 15.17
CA LEU A 131 -5.71 -2.73 16.20
C LEU A 131 -6.04 -3.58 17.43
N ASN A 132 -5.57 -4.84 17.46
CA ASN A 132 -5.74 -5.69 18.64
C ASN A 132 -4.95 -5.12 19.83
N GLU A 133 -5.43 -5.30 21.07
CA GLU A 133 -4.74 -4.81 22.29
C GLU A 133 -3.30 -5.33 22.48
N THR A 134 -2.85 -6.29 21.66
CA THR A 134 -1.60 -7.03 21.81
C THR A 134 -0.48 -6.66 20.82
N THR A 135 -0.56 -5.56 20.05
CA THR A 135 0.66 -5.03 19.40
C THR A 135 1.51 -4.30 20.44
N LYS A 136 2.18 -5.10 21.28
CA LYS A 136 3.34 -4.69 22.06
C LYS A 136 4.54 -5.46 21.47
N PRO A 137 5.68 -4.80 21.21
CA PRO A 137 6.89 -5.49 20.78
C PRO A 137 7.35 -6.55 21.79
#